data_AF-D1A5R7-F1
#
_entry.id   AF-D1A5R7-F1
#
_cell.length_a   1.000
_cell.length_b   1.000
_cell.length_c   1.000
_cell.angle_alpha   90.00
_cell.angle_beta   90.00
_cell.angle_gamma   90.00
#
_symmetry.space_group_name_H-M   'P 1'
#
loop_
_entity.id
_entity.type
_entity.pdbx_description
1 polymer ?
#
loop_
_entity_poly.entity_id
_entity_poly.type
_entity_poly.pdbx_seq_one_letter_code
_entity_poly.pdbx_strand_id
1 'polypeptide(L)'
;MFQIWESGEPARFVTDAETLQGALDKVDTMCRLRHDQAAAALEQPENGYRFEIRGENGTALATLTYWPDPSRPYESVIVREMGGQQEEKG
;
A
#
# COMPACT_ATOMS: atom_id res chain seq x y z
N MET A 1 -6.70 2.28 15.49
CA MET A 1 -6.44 1.08 14.67
C MET A 1 -6.56 1.43 13.19
N PHE A 2 -5.66 0.94 12.36
CA PHE A 2 -5.54 1.28 10.94
C PHE A 2 -5.83 0.04 10.11
N GLN A 3 -6.77 0.13 9.19
CA GLN A 3 -7.14 -0.98 8.30
C GLN A 3 -6.49 -0.80 6.95
N ILE A 4 -5.85 -1.85 6.43
CA ILE A 4 -5.22 -1.86 5.12
C ILE A 4 -6.12 -2.63 4.16
N TRP A 5 -6.49 -1.96 3.07
CA TRP A 5 -7.35 -2.47 2.02
C TRP A 5 -6.59 -2.50 0.71
N GLU A 6 -6.79 -3.53 -0.09
CA GLU A 6 -6.34 -3.62 -1.47
C GLU A 6 -7.54 -3.26 -2.36
N SER A 7 -7.49 -2.11 -3.01
CA SER A 7 -8.56 -1.59 -3.86
C SER A 7 -8.44 -2.15 -5.28
N GLY A 8 -8.42 -3.48 -5.41
CA GLY A 8 -8.82 -4.17 -6.64
C GLY A 8 -10.34 -4.15 -6.77
N GLU A 9 -10.90 -4.51 -7.92
CA GLU A 9 -12.34 -4.80 -8.02
C GLU A 9 -12.52 -6.32 -7.84
N PRO A 10 -12.99 -6.82 -6.68
CA PRO A 10 -13.51 -6.12 -5.51
C PRO A 10 -12.46 -5.73 -4.46
N ALA A 11 -12.73 -4.65 -3.70
CA ALA A 11 -11.81 -4.17 -2.68
C ALA A 11 -11.70 -5.18 -1.54
N ARG A 12 -10.47 -5.66 -1.28
CA ARG A 12 -10.21 -6.74 -0.33
C ARG A 12 -9.53 -6.19 0.92
N PHE A 13 -10.12 -6.47 2.08
CA PHE A 13 -9.41 -6.25 3.33
C PHE A 13 -8.20 -7.17 3.40
N VAL A 14 -7.02 -6.60 3.64
CA VAL A 14 -5.78 -7.37 3.74
C VAL A 14 -5.47 -7.66 5.20
N THR A 15 -5.31 -6.61 6.00
CA THR A 15 -4.83 -6.69 7.38
C THR A 15 -5.03 -5.35 8.07
N ASP A 16 -4.76 -5.28 9.35
CA ASP A 16 -4.81 -4.08 10.17
C ASP A 16 -3.49 -3.86 10.93
N ALA A 17 -3.33 -2.67 11.50
CA ALA A 17 -2.23 -2.34 12.37
C ALA A 17 -2.66 -1.40 13.50
N GLU A 18 -1.96 -1.46 14.62
CA GLU A 18 -2.22 -0.59 15.76
C GLU A 18 -1.77 0.86 15.49
N THR A 19 -0.74 1.05 14.67
CA THR A 19 -0.17 2.36 14.33
C THR A 19 -0.11 2.57 12.81
N LEU A 20 -0.14 3.84 12.39
CA LEU A 20 0.01 4.20 10.98
C LEU A 20 1.34 3.68 10.41
N GLN A 21 2.43 3.78 11.18
CA GLN A 21 3.73 3.26 10.79
C GLN A 21 3.72 1.74 10.62
N GLY A 22 3.03 1.00 11.50
CA GLY A 22 2.84 -0.44 11.32
C GLY A 22 2.00 -0.78 10.09
N ALA A 23 1.01 0.06 9.75
CA ALA A 23 0.24 -0.13 8.53
C ALA A 23 1.08 0.11 7.27
N LEU A 24 1.92 1.14 7.30
CA LEU A 24 2.88 1.44 6.24
C LEU A 24 3.86 0.29 6.02
N ASP A 25 4.51 -0.20 7.07
CA ASP A 25 5.47 -1.32 6.98
C ASP A 25 4.84 -2.59 6.36
N LYS A 26 3.57 -2.87 6.70
CA LYS A 26 2.81 -3.96 6.09
C LYS A 26 2.52 -3.73 4.61
N VAL A 27 2.17 -2.51 4.22
CA VAL A 27 1.99 -2.15 2.80
C VAL A 27 3.31 -2.30 2.03
N ASP A 28 4.45 -1.92 2.60
CA ASP A 28 5.77 -2.13 1.98
C ASP A 28 6.05 -3.60 1.73
N THR A 29 5.82 -4.42 2.76
CA THR A 29 6.00 -5.87 2.68
C THR A 29 5.14 -6.47 1.57
N MET A 30 3.90 -6.01 1.43
CA MET A 30 3.03 -6.44 0.32
C MET A 30 3.54 -5.98 -1.04
N CYS A 31 3.98 -4.73 -1.18
CA CYS A 31 4.52 -4.24 -2.45
C CYS A 31 5.74 -5.05 -2.88
N ARG A 32 6.63 -5.39 -1.93
CA ARG A 32 7.77 -6.28 -2.18
C ARG A 32 7.35 -7.67 -2.62
N LEU A 33 6.33 -8.26 -2.00
CA LEU A 33 5.79 -9.56 -2.41
C LEU A 33 5.22 -9.50 -3.84
N ARG A 34 4.47 -8.44 -4.19
CA ARG A 34 3.94 -8.26 -5.55
C ARG A 34 5.05 -8.07 -6.57
N HIS A 35 6.13 -7.37 -6.21
CA HIS A 35 7.31 -7.24 -7.05
C HIS A 35 7.95 -8.58 -7.38
N ASP A 36 8.12 -9.42 -6.35
CA ASP A 36 8.68 -10.77 -6.49
C ASP A 36 7.78 -11.66 -7.36
N GLN A 37 6.46 -11.59 -7.16
CA GLN A 37 5.48 -12.30 -8.00
C GLN A 37 5.52 -11.84 -9.47
N ALA A 38 5.65 -10.54 -9.71
CA ALA A 38 5.78 -9.97 -11.06
C ALA A 38 7.10 -10.40 -11.71
N ALA A 39 8.21 -10.40 -10.96
CA ALA A 39 9.50 -10.89 -11.42
C ALA A 39 9.47 -12.39 -11.75
N ALA A 40 8.67 -13.17 -11.02
CA ALA A 40 8.40 -14.58 -11.28
C ALA A 40 7.36 -14.81 -12.40
N ALA A 41 6.84 -13.75 -13.04
CA ALA A 41 5.79 -13.80 -14.07
C ALA A 41 4.51 -14.55 -13.65
N LEU A 42 4.20 -14.54 -12.34
CA LEU A 42 3.04 -15.25 -11.80
C LEU A 42 1.75 -14.43 -11.96
N GLU A 43 1.79 -13.14 -11.60
CA GLU A 43 0.64 -12.24 -11.64
C GLU A 43 1.11 -10.79 -11.89
N GLN A 44 0.52 -10.12 -12.88
CA GLN A 44 0.74 -8.70 -13.15
C GLN A 44 -0.61 -8.06 -13.53
N PRO A 45 -1.30 -7.40 -12.59
CA PRO A 45 -2.54 -6.71 -12.91
C PRO A 45 -2.27 -5.53 -13.86
N GLU A 46 -3.07 -5.42 -14.91
CA GLU A 46 -2.94 -4.37 -15.94
C GLU A 46 -3.07 -2.95 -15.37
N ASN A 47 -3.73 -2.81 -14.20
CA ASN A 47 -3.97 -1.54 -13.52
C ASN A 47 -3.07 -1.32 -12.28
N GLY A 48 -2.06 -2.17 -12.07
CA GLY A 48 -1.24 -2.16 -10.86
C GLY A 48 -2.01 -2.58 -9.60
N TYR A 49 -1.38 -2.43 -8.44
CA TYR A 49 -1.96 -2.69 -7.13
C TYR A 49 -2.27 -1.37 -6.42
N ARG A 50 -3.49 -1.23 -5.91
CA ARG A 50 -3.86 -0.06 -5.11
C ARG A 50 -4.06 -0.48 -3.65
N PHE A 51 -3.36 0.18 -2.74
CA PHE A 51 -3.50 -0.01 -1.31
C PHE A 51 -4.08 1.25 -0.67
N GLU A 52 -4.96 1.07 0.31
CA GLU A 52 -5.57 2.14 1.07
C GLU A 52 -5.43 1.84 2.56
N ILE A 53 -4.91 2.82 3.31
CA ILE A 53 -4.90 2.77 4.77
C ILE A 53 -6.07 3.61 5.25
N ARG A 54 -7.03 2.97 5.91
CA ARG A 54 -8.22 3.59 6.47
C ARG A 54 -8.10 3.68 7.99
N GLY A 55 -8.49 4.82 8.56
CA GLY A 55 -8.59 5.00 10.01
C GLY A 55 -9.84 4.33 10.58
N GLU A 56 -10.03 4.41 11.90
CA GLU A 56 -11.19 3.81 12.60
C GLU A 56 -12.55 4.30 12.11
N ASN A 57 -12.61 5.50 11.55
CA ASN A 57 -13.85 6.07 10.99
C ASN A 57 -14.14 5.57 9.55
N GLY A 58 -13.33 4.66 9.01
CA GLY A 58 -13.41 4.19 7.62
C GLY A 58 -12.87 5.18 6.59
N THR A 59 -12.41 6.36 7.02
CA THR A 59 -11.79 7.36 6.15
C THR A 59 -10.43 6.89 5.66
N ALA A 60 -10.18 6.92 4.35
CA ALA A 60 -8.85 6.70 3.80
C ALA A 60 -7.92 7.84 4.25
N LEU A 61 -6.91 7.47 5.03
CA LEU A 61 -5.87 8.38 5.51
C LEU A 61 -4.69 8.44 4.54
N ALA A 62 -4.42 7.34 3.83
CA ALA A 62 -3.41 7.29 2.80
C ALA A 62 -3.80 6.29 1.71
N THR A 63 -3.42 6.61 0.48
CA THR A 63 -3.62 5.72 -0.68
C THR A 63 -2.29 5.62 -1.41
N LEU A 64 -1.92 4.40 -1.78
CA LEU A 64 -0.74 4.10 -2.56
C LEU A 64 -1.15 3.32 -3.81
N THR A 65 -0.66 3.76 -4.97
CA THR A 65 -0.78 2.96 -6.19
C THR A 65 0.60 2.43 -6.54
N TYR A 66 0.78 1.12 -6.42
CA TYR A 66 2.02 0.42 -6.67
C TYR A 66 1.96 -0.31 -8.01
N TRP A 67 2.94 -0.03 -8.87
CA TRP A 67 3.12 -0.71 -10.15
C TRP A 67 4.43 -1.50 -10.08
N PRO A 68 4.39 -2.84 -10.03
CA PRO A 68 5.61 -3.62 -10.01
C PRO A 68 6.36 -3.46 -11.33
N ASP A 69 7.65 -3.11 -11.26
CA ASP A 69 8.55 -3.02 -12.41
C ASP A 69 9.69 -4.04 -12.24
N PRO A 70 9.50 -5.32 -12.64
CA PRO A 70 10.51 -6.36 -12.44
C PRO A 70 11.83 -6.08 -13.18
N SER A 71 11.85 -5.09 -14.08
CA SER A 71 13.05 -4.57 -14.73
C SER A 71 14.05 -3.93 -13.75
N ARG A 72 13.62 -3.57 -12.54
CA ARG A 72 14.42 -2.88 -11.52
C ARG A 72 14.36 -3.62 -10.17
N PRO A 73 15.38 -3.49 -9.31
CA PRO A 73 15.29 -3.96 -7.93
C PRO A 73 14.18 -3.21 -7.18
N TYR A 74 13.51 -3.90 -6.25
CA TYR A 74 12.47 -3.30 -5.42
C TYR A 74 13.02 -2.13 -4.60
N GLU A 75 12.30 -1.01 -4.59
CA GLU A 75 12.57 0.17 -3.75
C GLU A 75 11.36 0.40 -2.84
N SER A 76 11.60 0.53 -1.53
CA SER A 76 10.51 0.71 -0.54
C SER A 76 9.71 1.98 -0.80
N VAL A 77 8.41 1.82 -0.97
CA VAL A 77 7.45 2.86 -1.39
C VAL A 77 6.92 3.71 -0.25
N ILE A 78 7.21 3.33 1.00
CA ILE A 78 6.82 4.05 2.22
C ILE A 78 7.50 5.42 2.35
N VAL A 79 8.64 5.61 1.69
CA VAL A 79 9.51 6.77 1.93
C VAL A 79 9.06 8.04 1.18
N ARG A 80 8.15 7.94 0.21
CA ARG A 80 7.83 9.09 -0.68
C ARG A 80 6.37 9.47 -0.82
N GLU A 81 5.43 8.52 -0.85
CA GLU A 81 4.06 8.80 -1.33
C GLU A 81 3.01 8.98 -0.21
N MET A 82 3.25 8.49 1.02
CA MET A 82 2.26 8.56 2.12
C MET A 82 2.54 9.67 3.15
N GLY A 83 3.44 10.61 2.84
CA GLY A 83 3.75 11.79 3.66
C GLY A 83 2.83 13.00 3.43
N GLY A 84 1.64 12.78 2.85
CA GLY A 84 0.69 13.85 2.54
C GLY A 84 -0.19 14.23 3.73
N GLN A 85 0.21 15.31 4.42
CA GLN A 85 -0.61 16.22 5.24
C GLN A 85 -1.05 15.75 6.64
N GLN A 86 -0.18 16.00 7.62
CA GLN A 86 -0.58 16.75 8.82
C GLN A 86 0.22 18.07 8.80
N GLU A 87 -0.29 19.07 8.08
CA GLU A 87 0.01 20.46 8.43
C GLU A 87 -1.03 20.90 9.46
N GLU A 88 -0.60 20.87 10.71
CA GLU A 88 -1.25 21.51 11.84
C GLU A 88 -1.54 22.98 11.49
N LYS A 89 -2.82 23.35 11.41
CA LYS A 89 -3.22 24.75 11.60
C LYS A 89 -3.90 24.89 12.94
N GLY A 90 -3.07 25.16 13.95
CA GLY A 90 -3.50 25.80 15.20
C GLY A 90 -3.82 27.28 15.00
#